data_AF-A0A2D7Q4W4-F1
#
_entry.id   AF-A0A2D7Q4W4-F1
#
_cell.length_a   1.000
_cell.length_b   1.000
_cell.length_c   1.000
_cell.angle_alpha   90.00
_cell.angle_beta   90.00
_cell.angle_gamma   90.00
#
_symmetry.space_group_name_H-M   'P 1'
#
loop_
_entity.id
_entity.type
_entity.pdbx_description
1 polymer ?
#
loop_
_entity_poly.entity_id
_entity_poly.type
_entity_poly.pdbx_seq_one_letter_code
_entity_poly.pdbx_strand_id
1 'polypeptide(L)'
;MAVVLQTLVDSDFEHVVKVTTTGTTTAGSIADASELAGAATDPRMSISGIEWSVAATTQILWDATTNVVCFTCNGSGSYGFGDGAPSLANNAGSGITGDVLATHGTSVGTIIVRFRKVSGFDNIT
;
A
#
# COMPACT_ATOMS: atom_id res chain seq x y z
N MET A 1 15.82 -10.01 -1.41
CA MET A 1 14.40 -9.58 -1.47
C MET A 1 14.26 -8.44 -0.47
N ALA A 2 13.82 -7.27 -0.90
CA ALA A 2 13.97 -6.06 -0.08
C ALA A 2 12.67 -5.54 0.57
N VAL A 3 11.54 -6.11 0.14
CA VAL A 3 10.27 -6.20 0.86
C VAL A 3 9.85 -7.67 0.95
N VAL A 4 9.36 -8.09 2.10
CA VAL A 4 8.75 -9.41 2.32
C VAL A 4 7.31 -9.17 2.76
N LEU A 5 6.36 -9.79 2.07
CA LEU A 5 4.94 -9.57 2.29
C LEU A 5 4.32 -10.74 3.05
N GLN A 6 3.43 -10.42 3.98
CA GLN A 6 2.51 -11.35 4.61
C GLN A 6 1.11 -10.77 4.52
N THR A 7 0.26 -11.37 3.70
CA THR A 7 -1.17 -11.03 3.64
C THR A 7 -1.83 -11.44 4.96
N LEU A 8 -2.45 -10.47 5.63
CA LEU A 8 -3.20 -10.67 6.87
C LEU A 8 -4.70 -10.81 6.58
N VAL A 9 -5.20 -10.03 5.61
CA VAL A 9 -6.59 -10.04 5.15
C VAL A 9 -6.62 -9.84 3.64
N ASP A 10 -7.45 -10.62 2.96
CA ASP A 10 -7.89 -10.33 1.60
C ASP A 10 -9.35 -10.79 1.49
N SER A 11 -10.26 -9.81 1.54
CA SER A 11 -11.72 -10.00 1.56
C SER A 11 -12.36 -9.16 0.46
N ASP A 12 -13.68 -9.22 0.31
CA ASP A 12 -14.39 -8.44 -0.70
C ASP A 12 -14.16 -6.92 -0.60
N PHE A 13 -13.93 -6.39 0.61
CA PHE A 13 -13.86 -4.94 0.85
C PHE A 13 -12.48 -4.44 1.31
N GLU A 14 -11.69 -5.34 1.91
CA GLU A 14 -10.47 -4.97 2.62
C GLU A 14 -9.32 -5.90 2.25
N HIS A 15 -8.15 -5.31 2.06
CA HIS A 15 -6.88 -6.00 1.99
C HIS A 15 -5.94 -5.43 3.05
N VAL A 16 -5.31 -6.29 3.85
CA VAL A 16 -4.31 -5.90 4.85
C VAL A 16 -3.06 -6.70 4.61
N VAL A 17 -1.93 -5.99 4.45
CA VAL A 17 -0.62 -6.60 4.26
C VAL A 17 0.34 -6.10 5.31
N LYS A 18 1.14 -7.03 5.85
CA LYS A 18 2.34 -6.71 6.59
C LYS A 18 3.53 -6.77 5.64
N VAL A 19 4.26 -5.66 5.57
CA VAL A 19 5.48 -5.50 4.80
C VAL A 19 6.66 -5.50 5.77
N THR A 20 7.61 -6.40 5.58
CA THR A 20 8.90 -6.38 6.26
C THR A 20 9.94 -5.84 5.29
N THR A 21 10.58 -4.73 5.65
CA THR A 21 11.64 -4.12 4.85
C THR A 21 12.99 -4.70 5.24
N THR A 22 13.82 -5.05 4.25
CA THR A 22 15.19 -5.52 4.45
C THR A 22 16.11 -5.00 3.36
N GLY A 23 17.12 -4.20 3.69
CA GLY A 23 18.02 -3.65 2.66
C GLY A 23 17.36 -2.53 1.85
N THR A 24 17.91 -2.23 0.66
CA THR A 24 17.44 -1.14 -0.22
C THR A 24 16.40 -1.64 -1.23
N THR A 25 15.32 -0.89 -1.43
CA THR A 25 14.28 -1.17 -2.43
C THR A 25 13.96 0.08 -3.23
N THR A 26 13.81 -0.08 -4.55
CA THR A 26 13.21 0.93 -5.42
C THR A 26 11.95 0.34 -6.04
N ALA A 27 10.81 1.00 -5.83
CA ALA A 27 9.52 0.64 -6.43
C ALA A 27 9.13 -0.85 -6.25
N GLY A 28 9.36 -1.42 -5.06
CA GLY A 28 8.98 -2.81 -4.78
C GLY A 28 7.49 -2.91 -4.49
N SER A 29 6.78 -3.82 -5.18
CA SER A 29 5.34 -4.01 -4.97
C SER A 29 5.04 -4.49 -3.54
N ILE A 30 4.06 -3.84 -2.91
CA ILE A 30 3.53 -4.21 -1.59
C ILE A 30 2.05 -4.60 -1.66
N ALA A 31 1.35 -4.25 -2.74
CA ALA A 31 0.04 -4.76 -3.09
C ALA A 31 -0.12 -4.72 -4.61
N ASP A 32 -0.50 -5.85 -5.21
CA ASP A 32 -0.91 -5.96 -6.62
C ASP A 32 -2.42 -6.06 -6.65
N ALA A 33 -3.09 -5.02 -7.16
CA ALA A 33 -4.55 -4.91 -7.12
C ALA A 33 -5.24 -5.96 -7.99
N SER A 34 -4.57 -6.41 -9.05
CA SER A 34 -5.10 -7.38 -10.01
C SER A 34 -5.05 -8.82 -9.52
N GLU A 35 -4.22 -9.10 -8.52
CA GLU A 35 -4.11 -10.42 -7.88
C GLU A 35 -4.99 -10.58 -6.64
N LEU A 36 -5.67 -9.52 -6.18
CA LEU A 36 -6.51 -9.56 -4.98
C LEU A 36 -7.86 -10.24 -5.22
N ALA A 37 -8.44 -10.80 -4.16
CA ALA A 37 -9.74 -11.44 -4.21
C ALA A 37 -10.82 -10.54 -4.83
N GLY A 38 -11.53 -11.09 -5.83
CA GLY A 38 -12.60 -10.38 -6.53
C GLY A 38 -12.12 -9.28 -7.46
N ALA A 39 -10.83 -9.19 -7.81
CA ALA A 39 -10.34 -8.23 -8.79
C ALA A 39 -10.98 -8.46 -10.17
N ALA A 40 -11.43 -7.37 -10.79
CA ALA A 40 -12.07 -7.35 -12.09
C ALA A 40 -11.34 -6.35 -13.02
N THR A 41 -12.09 -5.56 -13.79
CA THR A 41 -11.50 -4.55 -14.69
C THR A 41 -11.11 -3.30 -13.90
N ASP A 42 -9.87 -2.86 -14.04
CA ASP A 42 -9.33 -1.64 -13.43
C ASP A 42 -9.53 -1.55 -11.90
N PRO A 43 -9.01 -2.52 -11.11
CA PRO A 43 -9.15 -2.51 -9.67
C PRO A 43 -8.48 -1.26 -9.07
N ARG A 44 -9.17 -0.60 -8.14
CA ARG A 44 -8.68 0.58 -7.42
C ARG A 44 -8.86 0.41 -5.93
N MET A 45 -7.85 0.85 -5.18
CA MET A 45 -7.84 0.84 -3.72
C MET A 45 -7.55 2.23 -3.18
N SER A 46 -7.91 2.43 -1.91
CA SER A 46 -7.47 3.54 -1.08
C SER A 46 -6.80 2.99 0.17
N ILE A 47 -5.91 3.76 0.78
CA ILE A 47 -5.27 3.37 2.05
C ILE A 47 -6.05 3.99 3.20
N SER A 48 -6.59 3.15 4.08
CA SER A 48 -7.39 3.57 5.25
C SER A 48 -6.63 3.43 6.57
N GLY A 49 -5.39 2.97 6.52
CA GLY A 49 -4.52 2.89 7.68
C GLY A 49 -3.11 2.46 7.32
N ILE A 50 -2.12 3.05 7.99
CA ILE A 50 -0.72 2.65 7.95
C ILE A 50 -0.20 2.65 9.38
N GLU A 51 0.45 1.57 9.80
CA GLU A 51 1.23 1.51 11.04
C GLU A 51 2.65 1.11 10.68
N TRP A 52 3.67 1.79 11.19
CA TRP A 52 5.05 1.55 10.78
C TRP A 52 6.04 1.65 11.93
N SER A 53 7.14 0.91 11.75
CA SER A 53 8.40 1.08 12.45
C SER A 53 9.53 0.75 11.49
N VAL A 54 10.31 1.76 11.08
CA VAL A 54 11.33 1.64 10.03
C VAL A 54 12.64 2.31 10.46
N ALA A 55 13.76 1.67 10.13
CA ALA A 55 15.10 2.21 10.40
C ALA A 55 15.52 3.31 9.41
N ALA A 56 15.01 3.27 8.18
CA ALA A 56 15.23 4.31 7.17
C ALA A 56 13.89 4.78 6.60
N THR A 57 13.87 6.03 6.14
CA THR A 57 12.69 6.63 5.50
C THR A 57 12.18 5.73 4.38
N THR A 58 10.91 5.34 4.48
CA THR A 58 10.24 4.47 3.51
C THR A 58 9.05 5.21 2.92
N GLN A 59 9.02 5.34 1.60
CA GLN A 59 7.91 5.97 0.88
C GLN A 59 6.97 4.89 0.36
N ILE A 60 5.67 5.08 0.59
CA ILE A 60 4.60 4.30 -0.05
C ILE A 60 4.18 5.09 -1.29
N LEU A 61 4.10 4.40 -2.44
CA LEU A 61 3.83 5.01 -3.74
C LEU A 61 2.59 4.41 -4.37
N TRP A 62 1.82 5.27 -5.03
CA TRP A 62 0.84 4.86 -6.02
C TRP A 62 1.57 4.51 -7.32
N ASP A 63 1.32 3.31 -7.84
CA ASP A 63 1.85 2.91 -9.14
C ASP A 63 1.07 3.57 -10.28
N ALA A 64 1.82 4.18 -11.19
CA ALA A 64 1.31 4.93 -12.32
C ALA A 64 2.40 5.08 -13.40
N THR A 65 2.10 5.73 -14.54
CA THR A 65 3.14 6.06 -15.54
C THR A 65 4.32 6.80 -14.90
N THR A 66 4.03 7.67 -13.94
CA THR A 66 5.01 8.24 -13.01
C THR A 66 4.50 8.03 -11.59
N ASN A 67 5.19 7.19 -10.82
CA ASN A 67 4.81 6.87 -9.45
C ASN A 67 4.69 8.14 -8.59
N VAL A 68 3.64 8.19 -7.77
CA VAL A 68 3.38 9.32 -6.87
C VAL A 68 3.54 8.88 -5.44
N VAL A 69 4.28 9.65 -4.64
CA VAL A 69 4.41 9.39 -3.20
C VAL A 69 3.06 9.64 -2.53
N CYS A 70 2.50 8.58 -1.95
CA CYS A 70 1.27 8.64 -1.16
C CYS A 70 1.57 9.07 0.28
N PHE A 71 2.55 8.42 0.91
CA PHE A 71 2.87 8.62 2.32
C PHE A 71 4.36 8.37 2.58
N THR A 72 4.95 9.09 3.54
CA THR A 72 6.35 8.93 3.95
C THR A 72 6.41 8.44 5.39
N CYS A 73 6.95 7.24 5.60
CA CYS A 73 7.19 6.65 6.90
C CYS A 73 8.61 6.97 7.38
N ASN A 74 8.75 7.57 8.56
CA ASN A 74 10.03 7.77 9.24
C ASN A 74 9.89 7.41 10.72
N GLY A 75 10.91 6.76 11.29
CA GLY A 75 10.87 6.28 12.67
C GLY A 75 9.72 5.29 12.88
N SER A 76 8.85 5.55 13.86
CA SER A 76 7.66 4.75 14.12
C SER A 76 6.42 5.63 14.25
N GLY A 77 5.26 5.12 13.89
CA GLY A 77 4.01 5.86 13.97
C GLY A 77 2.83 5.10 13.40
N SER A 78 1.68 5.76 13.41
CA SER A 78 0.46 5.29 12.78
C SER A 78 -0.31 6.43 12.15
N TYR A 79 -1.14 6.08 11.17
CA TYR A 79 -2.09 6.94 10.49
C TYR A 79 -3.35 6.13 10.25
N GLY A 80 -4.53 6.64 10.58
CA GLY A 80 -5.77 5.88 10.45
C GLY A 80 -5.98 4.93 11.63
N PHE A 81 -6.56 3.75 11.36
CA PHE A 81 -6.82 2.70 12.37
C PHE A 81 -7.69 3.09 13.58
N GLY A 82 -8.33 4.28 13.59
CA GLY A 82 -9.27 4.68 14.65
C GLY A 82 -9.17 6.15 15.07
N ASP A 83 -8.16 6.88 14.56
CA ASP A 83 -7.95 8.32 14.80
C ASP A 83 -8.89 9.25 14.02
N GLY A 84 -9.77 8.69 13.18
CA GLY A 84 -10.68 9.44 12.31
C GLY A 84 -10.01 10.06 11.08
N ALA A 85 -8.75 9.71 10.78
CA ALA A 85 -8.07 10.19 9.59
C ALA A 85 -8.79 9.70 8.32
N PRO A 86 -8.88 10.54 7.27
CA PRO A 86 -9.51 10.16 6.01
C PRO A 86 -8.70 9.07 5.29
N SER A 87 -9.34 8.33 4.40
CA SER A 87 -8.62 7.42 3.50
C SER A 87 -7.78 8.21 2.51
N LEU A 88 -6.54 7.76 2.27
CA LEU A 88 -5.67 8.28 1.22
C LEU A 88 -6.10 7.66 -0.11
N ALA A 89 -6.73 8.46 -0.96
CA ALA A 89 -7.08 8.07 -2.32
C ALA A 89 -5.86 8.20 -3.26
N ASN A 90 -5.84 7.38 -4.32
CA ASN A 90 -4.84 7.51 -5.36
C ASN A 90 -5.03 8.83 -6.11
N ASN A 91 -4.00 9.69 -6.05
CA ASN A 91 -3.97 11.01 -6.67
C ASN A 91 -3.02 11.09 -7.88
N ALA A 92 -2.58 9.95 -8.41
CA ALA A 92 -1.80 9.90 -9.64
C ALA A 92 -2.64 10.34 -10.85
N GLY A 93 -1.98 10.96 -11.84
CA GLY A 93 -2.69 11.54 -13.00
C GLY A 93 -3.18 10.50 -14.00
N SER A 94 -2.26 9.71 -14.55
CA SER A 94 -2.52 8.78 -15.65
C SER A 94 -1.76 7.47 -15.48
N GLY A 95 -2.28 6.39 -16.06
CA GLY A 95 -1.64 5.08 -16.06
C GLY A 95 -1.73 4.35 -14.71
N ILE A 96 -2.74 4.65 -13.89
CA ILE A 96 -2.96 4.00 -12.60
C ILE A 96 -3.24 2.51 -12.83
N THR A 97 -2.45 1.64 -12.21
CA THR A 97 -2.66 0.18 -12.24
C THR A 97 -3.57 -0.28 -11.11
N GLY A 98 -3.56 0.44 -9.98
CA GLY A 98 -4.19 0.02 -8.73
C GLY A 98 -3.16 -0.45 -7.70
N ASP A 99 -1.94 -0.72 -8.16
CA ASP A 99 -0.86 -1.27 -7.35
C ASP A 99 -0.25 -0.22 -6.43
N VAL A 100 0.36 -0.73 -5.37
CA VAL A 100 1.01 0.08 -4.35
C VAL A 100 2.41 -0.45 -4.14
N LEU A 101 3.36 0.47 -4.13
CA LEU A 101 4.79 0.17 -4.09
C LEU A 101 5.45 0.79 -2.85
N ALA A 102 6.67 0.36 -2.56
CA ALA A 102 7.53 0.94 -1.55
C ALA A 102 8.93 1.27 -2.08
N THR A 103 9.50 2.38 -1.61
CA THR A 103 10.90 2.77 -1.87
C THR A 103 11.59 3.18 -0.57
N HIS A 104 12.77 2.62 -0.32
CA HIS A 104 13.59 2.90 0.86
C HIS A 104 15.07 2.63 0.60
N GLY A 105 15.94 3.38 1.29
CA GLY A 105 17.34 2.99 1.47
C GLY A 105 17.46 1.75 2.36
N THR A 106 18.66 1.37 2.78
CA THR A 106 18.85 0.21 3.68
C THR A 106 18.01 0.35 4.95
N SER A 107 16.92 -0.40 5.02
CA SER A 107 15.96 -0.36 6.13
C SER A 107 15.75 -1.76 6.68
N VAL A 108 15.59 -1.84 8.00
CA VAL A 108 15.01 -3.00 8.69
C VAL A 108 13.80 -2.48 9.43
N GLY A 109 12.63 -3.06 9.16
CA GLY A 109 11.40 -2.53 9.72
C GLY A 109 10.16 -3.34 9.35
N THR A 110 9.03 -2.92 9.90
CA THR A 110 7.70 -3.46 9.63
C THR A 110 6.74 -2.32 9.33
N ILE A 111 5.91 -2.53 8.32
CA ILE A 111 4.80 -1.64 7.97
C ILE A 111 3.56 -2.53 7.84
N ILE A 112 2.44 -2.11 8.41
CA ILE A 112 1.12 -2.71 8.16
C ILE A 112 0.34 -1.68 7.36
N VAL A 113 -0.18 -2.08 6.21
CA VAL A 113 -1.01 -1.23 5.35
C VAL A 113 -2.39 -1.86 5.24
N ARG A 114 -3.41 -1.08 5.55
CA ARG A 114 -4.82 -1.45 5.37
C ARG A 114 -5.40 -0.70 4.18
N PHE A 115 -5.78 -1.47 3.17
CA PHE A 115 -6.43 -1.01 1.96
C PHE A 115 -7.94 -1.23 2.05
N ARG A 116 -8.68 -0.26 1.53
CA ARG A 116 -10.09 -0.42 1.19
C ARG A 116 -10.19 -0.53 -0.33
N LYS A 117 -10.81 -1.60 -0.80
CA LYS A 117 -11.16 -1.78 -2.21
C LYS A 117 -12.27 -0.78 -2.56
N VAL A 118 -12.14 -0.09 -3.70
CA VAL A 118 -12.98 1.08 -4.06
C VAL A 118 -13.77 0.86 -5.34
N SER A 119 -13.16 0.29 -6.38
CA SER A 119 -13.82 0.01 -7.65
C SER A 119 -13.06 -1.06 -8.41
N GLY A 120 -13.68 -1.65 -9.44
CA GLY A 120 -13.03 -2.68 -10.25
C GLY A 120 -12.87 -4.01 -9.51
N PHE A 121 -13.77 -4.29 -8.56
CA PHE A 121 -13.89 -5.56 -7.87
C PHE A 121 -15.34 -6.07 -8.00
N ASP A 122 -15.55 -7.38 -8.17
CA ASP A 122 -16.85 -7.99 -8.51
C ASP A 122 -17.97 -7.71 -7.48
N ASN A 123 -17.62 -7.40 -6.23
CA ASN A 123 -18.55 -7.15 -5.13
C ASN A 123 -18.59 -5.68 -4.68
N ILE A 124 -18.00 -4.78 -5.46
CA ILE A 124 -17.96 -3.34 -5.18
C ILE A 124 -18.58 -2.59 -6.36
N THR A 125 -19.87 -2.24 -6.18
CA THR A 125 -20.63 -1.36 -7.06
C THR A 125 -20.48 0.11 -6.70
#